data_AF-A0A1W2E5W5-F1
#
_entry.id   AF-A0A1W2E5W5-F1
#
_cell.length_a   1.000
_cell.length_b   1.000
_cell.length_c   1.000
_cell.angle_alpha   90.00
_cell.angle_beta   90.00
_cell.angle_gamma   90.00
#
_symmetry.space_group_name_H-M   'P 1'
#
loop_
_entity.id
_entity.type
_entity.pdbx_description
1 polymer ?
#
loop_
_entity_poly.entity_id
_entity_poly.type
_entity_poly.pdbx_seq_one_letter_code
_entity_poly.pdbx_strand_id
1 'polypeptide(L)'
;MLLKEANARLSQSELAHIGAGEVGYIRKMRVEEVSRCFPEAPEIDPNLDLWALFAADGTPILLTDNRSSTFFKAAEDDLKTVSLH
;
A
#
# COMPACT_ATOMS: atom_id res chain seq x y z
N MET A 1 -26.54 -19.57 -26.66
CA MET A 1 -25.27 -19.40 -25.93
C MET A 1 -25.60 -18.65 -24.65
N LEU A 2 -25.72 -19.37 -23.52
CA LEU A 2 -26.02 -18.75 -22.22
C LEU A 2 -24.82 -17.89 -21.81
N LEU A 3 -24.99 -16.57 -21.72
CA LEU A 3 -24.14 -15.76 -20.86
C LEU A 3 -24.46 -16.20 -19.42
N LYS A 4 -23.65 -17.12 -18.89
CA LYS A 4 -23.64 -17.40 -17.45
C LYS A 4 -23.34 -16.08 -16.77
N GLU A 5 -24.28 -15.59 -15.98
CA GLU A 5 -24.02 -14.51 -15.03
C GLU A 5 -22.83 -14.92 -14.16
N ALA A 6 -21.68 -14.32 -14.41
CA ALA A 6 -20.50 -14.45 -13.57
C ALA A 6 -20.71 -13.58 -12.33
N ASN A 7 -21.65 -13.97 -11.48
CA ASN A 7 -21.73 -13.41 -10.13
C ASN A 7 -20.62 -14.09 -9.31
N ALA A 8 -19.37 -13.72 -9.61
CA ALA A 8 -18.19 -14.23 -8.92
C ALA A 8 -18.27 -13.73 -7.48
N ARG A 9 -18.76 -14.57 -6.57
CA ARG A 9 -18.65 -14.35 -5.13
C ARG A 9 -17.19 -14.54 -4.74
N LEU A 10 -16.40 -13.49 -4.91
CA LEU A 10 -15.03 -13.45 -4.43
C LEU A 10 -15.05 -13.42 -2.89
N SER A 11 -14.25 -14.27 -2.27
CA SER A 11 -13.97 -14.19 -0.85
C SER A 11 -13.17 -12.92 -0.54
N GLN A 12 -13.17 -12.49 0.72
CA GLN A 12 -12.40 -11.33 1.14
C GLN A 12 -10.89 -11.50 0.92
N SER A 13 -10.38 -12.72 1.05
CA SER A 13 -9.00 -13.04 0.73
C SER A 13 -8.74 -12.88 -0.76
N GLU A 14 -9.60 -13.42 -1.62
CA GLU A 14 -9.43 -13.27 -3.07
C GLU A 14 -9.50 -11.81 -3.50
N LEU A 15 -10.42 -11.02 -2.92
CA LEU A 15 -10.51 -9.58 -3.16
C LEU A 15 -9.24 -8.84 -2.75
N ALA A 16 -8.64 -9.17 -1.60
CA ALA A 16 -7.43 -8.51 -1.11
C ALA A 16 -6.23 -8.72 -2.05
N HIS A 17 -6.17 -9.87 -2.75
CA HIS A 17 -5.07 -10.17 -3.67
C HIS A 17 -5.28 -9.57 -5.07
N ILE A 18 -6.44 -8.96 -5.35
CA ILE A 18 -6.65 -8.31 -6.65
C ILE A 18 -5.73 -7.09 -6.73
N GLY A 19 -4.82 -7.11 -7.71
CA GLY A 19 -3.82 -6.05 -7.90
C GLY A 19 -2.55 -6.22 -7.08
N ALA A 20 -2.40 -7.32 -6.33
CA ALA A 20 -1.13 -7.65 -5.67
C ALA A 20 -0.01 -7.75 -6.71
N GLY A 21 1.12 -7.09 -6.45
CA GLY A 21 2.27 -7.03 -7.37
C GLY A 21 2.12 -6.09 -8.56
N GLU A 22 0.94 -5.50 -8.79
CA GLU A 22 0.67 -4.61 -9.93
C GLU A 22 0.30 -3.19 -9.49
N VAL A 23 -0.37 -3.07 -8.34
CA VAL A 23 -0.89 -1.81 -7.82
C VAL A 23 -0.35 -1.59 -6.42
N GLY A 24 0.05 -0.35 -6.16
CA GLY A 24 0.39 0.13 -4.83
C GLY A 24 -0.30 1.46 -4.54
N TYR A 25 -0.39 1.82 -3.26
CA TYR A 25 -0.89 3.12 -2.86
C TYR A 25 0.06 3.80 -1.89
N ILE A 26 0.11 5.13 -1.97
CA ILE A 26 0.95 5.96 -1.13
C ILE A 26 0.05 6.78 -0.21
N ARG A 27 0.36 6.78 1.08
CA ARG A 27 -0.33 7.66 2.05
C ARG A 27 0.62 8.26 3.05
N LYS A 28 0.25 9.44 3.55
CA LYS A 28 0.91 10.04 4.70
C LYS A 28 0.60 9.22 5.95
N MET A 29 1.59 9.02 6.80
CA MET A 29 1.46 8.29 8.07
C MET A 29 1.90 9.17 9.23
N ARG A 30 1.17 9.08 10.35
CA ARG A 30 1.62 9.65 11.61
C ARG A 30 2.47 8.65 12.37
N VAL A 31 3.38 9.12 13.22
CA VAL A 31 4.27 8.27 14.02
C VAL A 31 3.50 7.26 14.88
N GLU A 32 2.33 7.62 15.41
CA GLU A 32 1.52 6.71 16.22
C GLU A 32 0.99 5.52 15.39
N GLU A 33 0.79 5.73 14.09
CA GLU A 33 0.31 4.71 13.15
C GLU A 33 1.46 3.81 12.65
N VAL A 34 2.69 4.34 12.62
CA VAL A 34 3.88 3.59 12.18
C VAL A 34 4.08 2.35 13.03
N SER A 35 4.03 2.48 14.36
CA SER A 35 4.25 1.35 15.27
C SER A 35 3.33 0.14 15.01
N ARG A 36 2.15 0.37 14.43
CA ARG A 36 1.17 -0.67 14.09
C ARG A 36 1.48 -1.37 12.77
N CYS A 37 2.02 -0.62 11.80
CA CYS A 37 2.29 -1.13 10.44
C CYS A 37 3.74 -1.59 10.26
N PHE A 38 4.68 -1.01 11.00
CA PHE A 38 6.12 -1.24 10.95
C PHE A 38 6.63 -1.43 12.38
N PRO A 39 6.39 -2.60 13.00
CA PRO A 39 6.75 -2.85 14.40
C PRO A 39 8.27 -2.81 14.65
N GLU A 40 9.08 -2.95 13.59
CA GLU A 40 10.55 -2.90 13.64
C GLU A 40 11.11 -1.50 13.32
N ALA A 41 10.25 -0.49 13.15
CA ALA A 41 10.72 0.86 12.89
C ALA A 41 11.52 1.41 14.09
N PRO A 42 12.62 2.15 13.83
CA PRO A 42 13.39 2.81 14.88
C PRO A 42 12.56 3.90 15.57
N GLU A 43 13.11 4.54 16.61
CA GLU A 43 12.52 5.77 17.13
C GLU A 43 12.49 6.84 16.03
N ILE A 44 11.30 7.39 15.77
CA ILE A 44 11.07 8.42 14.75
C ILE A 44 10.65 9.71 15.42
N ASP A 45 11.19 10.83 14.94
CA ASP A 45 10.79 12.17 15.38
C ASP A 45 9.30 12.39 15.06
N PRO A 46 8.45 12.69 16.07
CA PRO A 46 7.02 12.90 15.89
C PRO A 46 6.66 14.09 15.00
N ASN A 47 7.60 14.99 14.71
CA ASN A 47 7.37 16.15 13.86
C ASN A 47 7.64 15.88 12.37
N LEU A 48 8.08 14.67 12.00
CA LEU A 48 8.35 14.32 10.61
C LEU A 48 7.08 13.94 9.86
N ASP A 49 7.01 14.43 8.63
CA ASP A 49 5.99 14.02 7.67
C ASP A 49 6.41 12.69 7.03
N LEU A 50 5.84 11.59 7.52
CA LEU A 50 6.13 10.27 6.98
C LEU A 50 5.18 9.89 5.86
N TRP A 51 5.73 9.18 4.88
CA TRP A 51 5.04 8.63 3.73
C TRP A 51 5.31 7.14 3.65
N ALA A 52 4.27 6.38 3.37
CA ALA A 52 4.41 4.95 3.19
C ALA A 52 3.80 4.49 1.88
N LEU A 53 4.51 3.56 1.23
CA LEU A 53 4.04 2.78 0.10
C LEU A 53 3.54 1.43 0.61
N PHE A 54 2.35 1.05 0.16
CA PHE A 54 1.74 -0.24 0.44
C PHE A 54 1.39 -0.95 -0.86
N ALA A 55 1.40 -2.28 -0.84
CA ALA A 55 0.78 -3.10 -1.86
C ALA A 55 -0.76 -2.97 -1.83
N ALA A 56 -1.44 -3.42 -2.88
CA ALA A 56 -2.90 -3.38 -2.99
C ALA A 56 -3.62 -4.07 -1.82
N ASP A 57 -3.03 -5.11 -1.25
CA ASP A 57 -3.56 -5.88 -0.10
C ASP A 57 -3.32 -5.19 1.26
N GLY A 58 -2.58 -4.06 1.27
CA GLY A 58 -2.20 -3.33 2.48
C GLY A 58 -0.89 -3.78 3.10
N THR A 59 -0.14 -4.71 2.47
CA THR A 59 1.20 -5.09 2.93
C THR A 59 2.14 -3.88 2.83
N PRO A 60 2.85 -3.50 3.91
CA PRO A 60 3.81 -2.39 3.90
C PRO A 60 5.02 -2.70 3.02
N ILE A 61 5.42 -1.76 2.17
CA ILE A 61 6.58 -1.89 1.27
C ILE A 61 7.72 -0.95 1.70
N LEU A 62 7.42 0.33 1.91
CA LEU A 62 8.41 1.35 2.27
C LEU A 62 7.81 2.37 3.22
N LEU A 63 8.58 2.80 4.22
CA LEU A 63 8.32 3.97 5.06
C LEU A 63 9.50 4.95 4.91
N THR A 64 9.20 6.23 4.73
CA THR A 64 10.21 7.27 4.50
C THR A 64 9.66 8.66 4.87
N ASP A 65 10.53 9.58 5.23
CA ASP A 65 10.25 11.00 5.42
C ASP A 65 10.22 11.80 4.10
N ASN A 66 10.62 11.18 2.97
CA ASN A 66 10.61 11.78 1.65
C ASN A 66 9.55 11.13 0.76
N ARG A 67 8.47 11.87 0.48
CA ARG A 67 7.39 11.42 -0.41
C ARG A 67 7.92 10.91 -1.76
N SER A 68 8.90 11.59 -2.37
CA SER A 68 9.40 11.19 -3.69
C SER A 68 10.01 9.80 -3.69
N SER A 69 10.64 9.37 -2.59
CA SER A 69 11.20 8.01 -2.45
C SER A 69 10.14 6.92 -2.59
N THR A 70 8.89 7.17 -2.20
CA THR A 70 7.79 6.20 -2.40
C THR A 70 7.44 6.01 -3.87
N PHE A 71 7.53 7.05 -4.70
CA PHE A 71 7.29 6.95 -6.14
C PHE A 71 8.45 6.25 -6.85
N PHE A 72 9.69 6.54 -6.46
CA PHE A 72 10.85 5.83 -7.00
C PHE A 72 10.77 4.33 -6.69
N LYS A 73 10.48 3.97 -5.44
CA LYS A 73 10.32 2.57 -5.07
C LYS A 73 9.17 1.88 -5.80
N ALA A 74 8.03 2.55 -5.94
CA ALA A 74 6.93 2.00 -6.73
C ALA A 74 7.33 1.76 -8.19
N ALA A 75 8.08 2.67 -8.80
CA ALA A 75 8.60 2.50 -10.15
C ALA A 75 9.65 1.37 -10.25
N GLU A 76 10.52 1.22 -9.26
CA GLU A 76 11.49 0.12 -9.18
C GLU A 76 10.81 -1.25 -9.08
N ASP A 77 9.68 -1.32 -8.38
CA ASP A 77 8.89 -2.53 -8.20
C ASP A 77 7.79 -2.69 -9.28
N ASP A 78 7.82 -1.88 -10.35
CA ASP A 78 6.82 -1.84 -11.43
C ASP A 78 5.36 -1.67 -10.96
N LEU A 79 5.16 -1.06 -9.78
CA LEU A 79 3.86 -0.83 -9.18
C LEU A 79 3.20 0.42 -9.74
N LYS A 80 1.96 0.27 -10.21
CA LYS A 80 1.10 1.40 -10.54
C LYS A 80 0.57 2.06 -9.27
N THR A 81 1.05 3.26 -8.97
CA THR A 81 0.56 4.02 -7.81
C THR A 81 -0.83 4.59 -8.05
N VAL A 82 -1.74 4.37 -7.09
CA VAL A 82 -3.06 5.02 -7.04
C VAL A 82 -3.19 5.89 -5.79
N SER A 83 -4.08 6.87 -5.86
CA SER A 83 -4.42 7.73 -4.71
C SER A 83 -5.56 7.11 -3.91
N LEU A 84 -5.42 7.09 -2.59
CA LEU A 84 -6.56 6.94 -1.68
C LEU A 84 -7.13 8.33 -1.39
N HIS A 85 -8.45 8.49 -1.50
CA HIS A 85 -9.18 9.74 -1.22
C HIS A 85 -9.84 9.70 0.15
#